data_AF-A0A2E7DRM0-F1
#
_entry.id   AF-A0A2E7DRM0-F1
#
_cell.length_a   1.000
_cell.length_b   1.000
_cell.length_c   1.000
_cell.angle_alpha   90.00
_cell.angle_beta   90.00
_cell.angle_gamma   90.00
#
_symmetry.space_group_name_H-M   'P 1'
#
loop_
_entity.id
_entity.type
_entity.pdbx_description
1 polymer ?
#
loop_
_entity_poly.entity_id
_entity_poly.type
_entity_poly.pdbx_seq_one_letter_code
_entity_poly.pdbx_strand_id
1 'polypeptide(L)'
;MFSFLRVFAYICIWTTPFQAAFVLWGIVVVAVTDYSILSLSNIEFITNYLGFLLPIVEWLYTWFWNALLDWVFSLPMILQVTLKAILSTWLGFWILKNLDIWRNRKTNN
;
A
#
# COMPACT_ATOMS: atom_id res chain seq x y z
N MET A 1 16.82 12.76 -14.64
CA MET A 1 15.73 11.76 -14.84
C MET A 1 16.02 10.43 -14.13
N PHE A 2 17.17 9.75 -14.37
CA PHE A 2 17.46 8.47 -13.70
C PHE A 2 17.54 8.55 -12.16
N SER A 3 18.00 9.67 -11.58
CA SER A 3 18.05 9.85 -10.12
C SER A 3 16.66 9.86 -9.47
N PHE A 4 15.64 10.41 -10.15
CA PHE A 4 14.27 10.46 -9.63
C PHE A 4 13.65 9.06 -9.56
N LEU A 5 13.77 8.26 -10.63
CA LEU A 5 13.28 6.88 -10.65
C LEU A 5 13.96 6.02 -9.58
N ARG A 6 15.24 6.28 -9.30
CA ARG A 6 15.99 5.57 -8.26
C ARG A 6 15.47 5.90 -6.85
N VAL A 7 15.20 7.18 -6.58
CA VAL A 7 14.59 7.61 -5.31
C VAL A 7 13.21 7.00 -5.14
N PHE A 8 12.37 7.02 -6.19
CA PHE A 8 11.06 6.39 -6.17
C PHE A 8 11.13 4.89 -5.84
N ALA A 9 12.05 4.16 -6.48
CA ALA A 9 12.23 2.74 -6.21
C ALA A 9 12.68 2.46 -4.76
N TYR A 10 13.57 3.29 -4.21
CA TYR A 10 13.97 3.16 -2.80
C TYR A 10 12.81 3.45 -1.85
N ILE A 11 11.97 4.44 -2.14
CA ILE A 11 10.76 4.71 -1.35
C ILE A 11 9.81 3.50 -1.38
N CYS A 12 9.56 2.92 -2.57
CA CYS A 12 8.73 1.72 -2.70
C CYS A 12 9.21 0.58 -1.80
N ILE A 13 10.52 0.29 -1.81
CA ILE A 13 11.12 -0.77 -0.98
C ILE A 13 11.09 -0.41 0.51
N TRP A 14 11.34 0.85 0.85
CA TRP A 14 11.32 1.34 2.23
C TRP A 14 9.92 1.29 2.86
N THR A 15 8.88 1.48 2.06
CA THR A 15 7.49 1.38 2.53
C THR A 15 7.00 -0.06 2.70
N THR A 16 7.68 -1.04 2.11
CA THR A 16 7.32 -2.48 2.22
C THR A 16 7.28 -3.00 3.66
N PRO A 17 8.26 -2.77 4.56
CA PRO A 17 8.17 -3.22 5.95
C PRO A 17 6.98 -2.63 6.71
N PHE A 18 6.61 -1.39 6.38
CA PHE A 18 5.43 -0.75 6.98
C PHE A 18 4.13 -1.40 6.49
N GLN A 19 4.05 -1.74 5.21
CA GLN A 19 2.93 -2.50 4.65
C GLN A 19 2.85 -3.91 5.25
N ALA A 20 3.97 -4.58 5.45
CA ALA A 20 4.04 -5.88 6.11
C ALA A 20 3.61 -5.81 7.58
N ALA A 21 4.02 -4.76 8.31
CA ALA A 21 3.57 -4.53 9.68
C ALA A 21 2.06 -4.35 9.75
N PHE A 22 1.45 -3.62 8.80
CA PHE A 22 0.00 -3.50 8.71
C PHE A 22 -0.70 -4.83 8.43
N VAL A 23 -0.16 -5.66 7.53
CA VAL A 23 -0.71 -7.00 7.25
C VAL A 23 -0.63 -7.88 8.50
N LEU A 24 0.52 -7.90 9.17
CA LEU A 24 0.69 -8.66 10.42
C LEU A 24 -0.28 -8.17 11.50
N TRP A 25 -0.47 -6.86 11.63
CA TRP A 25 -1.43 -6.32 12.58
C TRP A 25 -2.87 -6.72 12.23
N GLY A 26 -3.26 -6.67 10.96
CA GLY A 26 -4.55 -7.16 10.49
C GLY A 26 -4.77 -8.65 10.82
N ILE A 27 -3.73 -9.48 10.65
CA ILE A 27 -3.78 -10.90 11.02
C ILE A 27 -3.95 -11.07 12.54
N VAL A 28 -3.24 -10.30 13.35
CA VAL A 28 -3.40 -10.33 14.83
C VAL A 28 -4.81 -9.93 15.21
N VAL A 29 -5.39 -8.90 14.60
CA VAL A 29 -6.78 -8.48 14.83
C VAL A 29 -7.75 -9.62 14.51
N VAL A 30 -7.63 -10.25 13.35
CA VAL A 30 -8.44 -11.42 12.96
C VAL A 30 -8.27 -12.59 13.93
N ALA A 31 -7.09 -12.76 14.54
CA ALA A 31 -6.85 -13.85 15.50
C ALA A 31 -7.47 -13.62 16.88
N VAL A 32 -7.73 -12.36 17.26
CA VAL A 32 -8.27 -11.99 18.60
C VAL A 32 -9.72 -11.50 18.56
N THR A 33 -10.33 -11.45 17.38
CA THR A 33 -11.71 -11.02 17.17
C THR A 33 -12.46 -12.07 16.34
N ASP A 34 -13.79 -11.96 16.26
CA ASP A 34 -14.61 -12.82 15.40
C ASP A 34 -14.54 -12.43 13.91
N TYR A 35 -13.73 -11.41 13.56
CA TYR A 35 -13.52 -11.02 12.17
C TYR A 35 -12.68 -12.05 11.43
N SER A 36 -13.06 -12.37 10.19
CA SER A 36 -12.26 -13.14 9.24
C SER A 36 -11.40 -12.24 8.36
N ILE A 37 -10.38 -12.83 7.71
CA ILE A 37 -9.45 -12.13 6.78
C ILE A 37 -10.20 -11.37 5.67
N LEU A 38 -11.36 -11.89 5.25
CA LEU A 38 -12.21 -11.31 4.21
C LEU A 38 -13.28 -10.36 4.74
N SER A 39 -13.65 -10.47 6.02
CA SER A 39 -14.69 -9.60 6.58
C SER A 39 -14.12 -8.29 7.09
N LEU A 40 -12.85 -8.26 7.50
CA LEU A 40 -12.20 -7.05 8.00
C LEU A 40 -11.94 -6.06 6.84
N SER A 41 -12.89 -5.16 6.63
CA SER A 41 -12.80 -4.11 5.63
C SER A 41 -11.86 -2.98 6.08
N ASN A 42 -11.37 -2.18 5.13
CA ASN A 42 -10.53 -1.03 5.49
C ASN A 42 -11.26 -0.01 6.36
N ILE A 43 -12.55 0.25 6.10
CA ILE A 43 -13.31 1.21 6.90
C ILE A 43 -13.54 0.72 8.33
N GLU A 44 -13.81 -0.57 8.53
CA GLU A 44 -13.93 -1.14 9.87
C GLU A 44 -12.59 -1.10 10.60
N PHE A 45 -11.49 -1.41 9.92
CA PHE A 45 -10.17 -1.32 10.52
C PHE A 45 -9.83 0.12 10.92
N ILE A 46 -10.14 1.10 10.06
CA ILE A 46 -9.91 2.50 10.36
C ILE A 46 -10.80 2.96 11.52
N THR A 47 -12.09 2.66 11.49
CA THR A 47 -13.04 3.07 12.52
C THR A 47 -12.69 2.50 13.89
N ASN A 48 -12.29 1.23 13.96
CA ASN A 48 -12.03 0.54 15.23
C ASN A 48 -10.59 0.72 15.76
N TYR A 49 -9.58 0.79 14.88
CA TYR A 49 -8.17 0.79 15.29
C TYR A 49 -7.41 2.08 14.94
N LEU A 50 -7.84 2.80 13.90
CA LEU A 50 -7.20 4.06 13.46
C LEU A 50 -8.20 5.22 13.47
N GLY A 51 -9.01 5.33 14.52
CA GLY A 51 -10.09 6.33 14.60
C GLY A 51 -9.61 7.77 14.41
N PHE A 52 -8.34 8.05 14.70
CA PHE A 52 -7.72 9.37 14.44
C PHE A 52 -7.64 9.73 12.95
N LEU A 53 -7.74 8.77 12.03
CA LEU A 53 -7.79 9.00 10.58
C LEU A 53 -9.21 9.27 10.06
N LEU A 54 -10.26 9.05 10.86
CA LEU A 54 -11.64 9.27 10.43
C LEU A 54 -11.91 10.68 9.91
N PRO A 55 -11.41 11.77 10.54
CA PRO A 55 -11.60 13.13 10.00
C PRO A 55 -11.02 13.30 8.59
N ILE A 56 -9.94 12.58 8.28
CA ILE A 56 -9.32 12.61 6.96
C ILE A 56 -10.17 11.83 5.96
N VAL A 57 -10.72 10.68 6.37
CA VAL A 57 -11.63 9.88 5.54
C VAL A 57 -12.89 10.68 5.22
N GLU A 58 -13.54 11.27 6.22
CA GLU A 58 -14.73 12.11 6.05
C GLU A 58 -14.44 13.30 5.13
N TRP A 59 -13.29 13.96 5.32
CA TRP A 59 -12.86 15.04 4.44
C TRP A 59 -12.71 14.56 2.98
N LEU A 60 -12.14 13.38 2.73
CA LEU A 60 -12.06 12.81 1.37
C LEU A 60 -13.44 12.62 0.75
N TYR A 61 -14.43 12.16 1.50
CA TYR A 61 -15.82 11.99 1.03
C TYR A 61 -16.51 13.31 0.64
N THR A 62 -15.99 14.47 1.02
CA THR A 62 -16.59 15.77 0.66
C THR A 62 -16.29 16.22 -0.77
N TRP A 63 -15.15 15.81 -1.33
CA TRP A 63 -14.65 16.34 -2.61
C TRP A 63 -14.15 15.28 -3.59
N PHE A 64 -13.84 14.07 -3.11
CA PHE A 64 -13.34 12.99 -3.95
C PHE A 64 -14.49 12.07 -4.41
N TRP A 65 -14.18 11.20 -5.36
CA TRP A 65 -15.18 10.33 -5.98
C TRP A 65 -15.72 9.29 -4.97
N ASN A 66 -16.90 9.54 -4.43
CA ASN A 66 -17.52 8.71 -3.37
C ASN A 66 -17.64 7.22 -3.74
N ALA A 67 -18.17 6.89 -4.92
CA ALA A 67 -18.29 5.48 -5.33
C ALA A 67 -16.94 4.75 -5.39
N LEU A 68 -15.84 5.45 -5.70
CA LEU A 68 -14.50 4.86 -5.70
C LEU A 68 -13.97 4.72 -4.27
N LEU A 69 -14.27 5.66 -3.37
CA LEU A 69 -13.96 5.53 -1.95
C LEU A 69 -14.69 4.35 -1.33
N ASP A 70 -16.00 4.23 -1.54
CA ASP A 70 -16.80 3.11 -1.04
C ASP A 70 -16.27 1.78 -1.56
N TRP A 71 -15.90 1.72 -2.84
CA TRP A 71 -15.28 0.54 -3.41
C TRP A 71 -13.93 0.23 -2.75
N VAL A 72 -13.03 1.21 -2.59
CA VAL A 72 -11.72 0.99 -1.96
C VAL A 72 -11.85 0.59 -0.49
N PHE A 73 -12.75 1.24 0.23
CA PHE A 73 -12.91 1.05 1.67
C PHE A 73 -13.64 -0.23 2.05
N SER A 74 -14.50 -0.74 1.17
CA SER A 74 -15.16 -2.04 1.32
C SER A 74 -14.25 -3.23 1.05
N LEU A 75 -13.09 -3.03 0.41
CA LEU A 75 -12.15 -4.12 0.16
C LEU A 75 -11.56 -4.67 1.48
N PRO A 76 -11.29 -5.99 1.55
CA PRO A 76 -10.60 -6.57 2.69
C PRO A 76 -9.21 -5.98 2.84
N MET A 77 -8.93 -5.43 4.02
CA MET A 77 -7.72 -4.68 4.32
C MET A 77 -6.47 -5.52 4.06
N ILE A 78 -6.46 -6.76 4.55
CA ILE A 78 -5.32 -7.69 4.42
C ILE A 78 -5.02 -7.97 2.95
N LEU A 79 -6.04 -8.23 2.11
CA LEU A 79 -5.84 -8.49 0.69
C LEU A 79 -5.29 -7.27 -0.04
N GLN A 80 -5.87 -6.10 0.21
CA GLN A 80 -5.46 -4.88 -0.49
C GLN A 80 -4.04 -4.47 -0.12
N VAL A 81 -3.67 -4.51 1.17
CA VAL A 81 -2.33 -4.13 1.62
C VAL A 81 -1.29 -5.14 1.11
N THR A 82 -1.62 -6.44 1.12
CA THR A 82 -0.73 -7.48 0.57
C THR A 82 -0.50 -7.29 -0.93
N LEU A 83 -1.57 -7.05 -1.71
CA LEU A 83 -1.44 -6.76 -3.15
C LEU A 83 -0.60 -5.52 -3.40
N LYS A 84 -0.83 -4.43 -2.65
CA LYS A 84 -0.02 -3.21 -2.72
C LYS A 84 1.44 -3.49 -2.40
N ALA A 85 1.72 -4.31 -1.40
CA ALA A 85 3.09 -4.65 -1.01
C ALA A 85 3.83 -5.44 -2.08
N ILE A 86 3.18 -6.44 -2.68
CA ILE A 86 3.75 -7.23 -3.78
C ILE A 86 4.02 -6.31 -4.97
N LEU A 87 3.04 -5.52 -5.39
CA LEU A 87 3.17 -4.62 -6.54
C LEU A 87 4.24 -3.55 -6.31
N SER A 88 4.26 -2.91 -5.14
CA SER A 88 5.25 -1.89 -4.78
C SER A 88 6.67 -2.44 -4.81
N THR A 89 6.87 -3.61 -4.18
CA THR A 89 8.19 -4.25 -4.09
C THR A 89 8.66 -4.71 -5.47
N TRP A 90 7.77 -5.34 -6.24
CA TRP A 90 8.07 -5.77 -7.61
C TRP A 90 8.41 -4.59 -8.52
N LEU A 91 7.62 -3.52 -8.48
CA LEU A 91 7.90 -2.28 -9.22
C LEU A 91 9.23 -1.65 -8.80
N GLY A 92 9.53 -1.59 -7.49
CA GLY A 92 10.79 -1.07 -6.98
C GLY A 92 12.01 -1.82 -7.54
N PHE A 93 11.99 -3.16 -7.47
CA PHE A 93 13.06 -3.98 -8.04
C PHE A 93 13.14 -3.88 -9.57
N TRP A 94 11.99 -3.85 -10.25
CA TRP A 94 11.94 -3.73 -11.70
C TRP A 94 12.55 -2.41 -12.18
N ILE A 95 12.25 -1.29 -11.51
CA ILE A 95 12.83 0.03 -11.82
C ILE A 95 14.34 0.02 -11.59
N LEU A 96 14.82 -0.55 -10.48
CA LEU A 96 16.27 -0.64 -10.19
C LEU A 96 17.02 -1.48 -11.22
N LYS A 97 16.47 -2.65 -11.60
CA LYS A 97 17.05 -3.52 -12.64
C LYS A 97 17.13 -2.78 -13.98
N ASN A 98 16.07 -2.10 -14.37
CA ASN A 98 16.05 -1.34 -15.61
C ASN A 98 17.08 -0.21 -15.56
N LEU A 99 17.13 0.58 -14.49
CA LEU A 99 18.10 1.67 -14.30
C LEU A 99 19.55 1.20 -14.54
N ASP A 100 19.89 0.01 -14.05
CA ASP A 100 21.22 -0.56 -14.26
C ASP A 100 21.51 -0.90 -15.73
N ILE A 101 20.53 -1.52 -16.41
CA ILE A 101 20.60 -1.81 -17.85
C ILE A 101 20.74 -0.52 -18.68
N TRP A 102 19.96 0.51 -18.38
CA TRP A 102 20.01 1.80 -19.08
C TRP A 102 21.35 2.50 -18.88
N ARG A 103 21.91 2.42 -17.67
CA ARG A 103 23.24 2.96 -17.36
C ARG A 103 24.34 2.25 -18.16
N ASN A 104 24.36 0.92 -18.17
CA ASN A 104 25.35 0.14 -18.92
C ASN A 104 25.30 0.39 -20.43
N ARG A 105 24.10 0.61 -21.01
CA ARG A 105 23.98 0.97 -22.43
C ARG A 105 24.52 2.37 -22.74
N LYS A 106 24.45 3.31 -21.79
CA LYS A 106 24.96 4.67 -21.97
C LYS A 106 26.49 4.75 -21.82
N THR A 107 27.11 3.83 -21.08
CA THR A 107 28.58 3.78 -20.93
C THR A 107 29.28 3.04 -22.08
N ASN A 108 28.57 2.16 -22.77
CA ASN A 108 29.10 1.38 -23.91
C ASN A 108 28.86 2.02 -25.29
N ASN A 109 28.21 3.19 -25.33
CA ASN A 109 27.99 4.02 -26.52
C ASN A 109 28.73 5.34 -26.37
#